data_AF-A0A161ZRA9-F1
#
_entry.id   AF-A0A161ZRA9-F1
#
_cell.length_a   1.000
_cell.length_b   1.000
_cell.length_c   1.000
_cell.angle_alpha   90.00
_cell.angle_beta   90.00
_cell.angle_gamma   90.00
#
_symmetry.space_group_name_H-M   'P 1'
#
loop_
_entity.id
_entity.type
_entity.pdbx_description
1 polymer ?
#
loop_
_entity_poly.entity_id
_entity_poly.type
_entity_poly.pdbx_seq_one_letter_code
_entity_poly.pdbx_strand_id
1 'polypeptide(L)'
;MNKQSPKTVLVDYEEKMSLDQATTFLETIVKKLKEEKSFTLTQGDKIHQVTPSPQVELEVKLEERNGKHKLELELKWREGQEFQGLKIE
;
A
#
# COMPACT_ATOMS: atom_id res chain seq x y z
N MET A 1 -1.18 -28.12 9.69
CA MET A 1 -1.55 -27.37 8.46
C MET A 1 -2.22 -26.08 8.91
N ASN A 2 -1.51 -24.93 8.89
CA ASN A 2 -2.14 -23.64 9.19
C ASN A 2 -2.98 -23.21 7.98
N LYS A 3 -4.31 -23.26 8.11
CA LYS A 3 -5.22 -22.64 7.13
C LYS A 3 -5.16 -21.13 7.35
N GLN A 4 -4.39 -20.41 6.53
CA GLN A 4 -4.60 -18.97 6.38
C GLN A 4 -6.04 -18.75 5.91
N SER A 5 -6.75 -17.82 6.55
CA SER A 5 -8.08 -17.39 6.11
C SER A 5 -8.01 -16.88 4.66
N PRO A 6 -9.09 -17.05 3.87
CA PRO A 6 -9.10 -16.61 2.49
C PRO A 6 -8.84 -15.10 2.38
N LYS A 7 -7.90 -14.71 1.51
CA LYS A 7 -7.59 -13.31 1.18
C LYS A 7 -8.57 -12.83 0.11
N THR A 8 -9.25 -11.72 0.36
CA THR A 8 -10.00 -10.99 -0.67
C THR A 8 -9.08 -9.99 -1.35
N VAL A 9 -8.93 -10.08 -2.66
CA VAL A 9 -8.17 -9.12 -3.48
C VAL A 9 -9.16 -8.10 -4.03
N LEU A 10 -9.03 -6.83 -3.63
CA LEU A 10 -9.92 -5.75 -4.06
C LEU A 10 -9.49 -5.16 -5.41
N VAL A 11 -8.18 -4.96 -5.60
CA VAL A 11 -7.57 -4.47 -6.84
C VAL A 11 -6.35 -5.34 -7.14
N ASP A 12 -6.23 -5.80 -8.39
CA ASP A 12 -5.06 -6.48 -8.94
C ASP A 12 -4.72 -5.79 -10.28
N TYR A 13 -3.63 -5.03 -10.30
CA TYR A 13 -3.25 -4.17 -11.42
C TYR A 13 -1.75 -4.29 -11.69
N GLU A 14 -1.40 -4.60 -12.93
CA GLU A 14 -0.03 -4.64 -13.41
C GLU A 14 0.06 -3.90 -14.76
N GLU A 15 1.03 -3.00 -14.89
CA GLU A 15 1.29 -2.27 -16.13
C GLU A 15 2.80 -2.11 -16.34
N LYS A 16 3.24 -2.20 -17.59
CA LYS A 16 4.61 -1.82 -17.98
C LYS A 16 4.63 -0.32 -18.27
N MET A 17 5.32 0.45 -17.44
CA MET A 17 5.45 1.90 -17.56
C MET A 17 6.91 2.35 -17.39
N SER A 18 7.20 3.61 -17.70
CA SER A 18 8.51 4.21 -17.43
C SER A 18 8.74 4.44 -15.93
N LEU A 19 10.01 4.63 -15.54
CA LEU A 19 10.36 4.97 -14.15
C LEU A 19 9.71 6.30 -13.72
N ASP A 20 9.66 7.29 -14.61
CA ASP A 20 9.03 8.58 -14.30
C ASP A 20 7.53 8.42 -14.03
N GLN A 21 6.82 7.62 -14.85
CA GLN A 21 5.39 7.33 -14.64
C GLN A 21 5.15 6.64 -13.29
N ALA A 22 5.96 5.62 -12.97
CA ALA A 22 5.88 4.92 -11.69
C ALA A 22 6.16 5.86 -10.51
N THR A 23 7.16 6.73 -10.63
CA THR A 23 7.53 7.69 -9.58
C THR A 23 6.42 8.71 -9.36
N THR A 24 5.87 9.29 -10.43
CA THR A 24 4.72 10.21 -10.35
C THR A 24 3.50 9.53 -9.71
N PHE A 25 3.26 8.25 -10.01
CA PHE A 25 2.16 7.49 -9.38
C PHE A 25 2.37 7.35 -7.87
N LEU A 26 3.57 6.95 -7.43
CA LEU A 26 3.92 6.84 -6.01
C LEU A 26 3.85 8.19 -5.30
N GLU A 27 4.36 9.26 -5.91
CA GLU A 27 4.29 10.63 -5.38
C GLU A 27 2.85 11.07 -5.17
N THR A 28 1.96 10.74 -6.09
CA THR A 28 0.53 11.06 -5.99
C THR A 28 -0.11 10.37 -4.78
N ILE A 29 0.18 9.08 -4.58
CA ILE A 29 -0.29 8.33 -3.40
C ILE A 29 0.22 8.99 -2.12
N VAL A 30 1.53 9.27 -2.04
CA VAL A 30 2.15 9.89 -0.86
C VAL A 30 1.55 11.27 -0.57
N LYS A 31 1.35 12.09 -1.59
CA LYS A 31 0.72 13.41 -1.45
C LYS A 31 -0.68 13.29 -0.85
N LYS A 32 -1.51 12.41 -1.41
CA LYS A 32 -2.88 12.16 -0.93
C LYS A 32 -2.90 11.63 0.51
N LEU A 33 -2.01 10.71 0.86
CA LEU A 33 -1.88 10.22 2.24
C LEU A 33 -1.41 11.32 3.20
N LYS A 34 -0.57 12.27 2.77
CA LYS A 34 -0.17 13.40 3.62
C LYS A 34 -1.31 14.37 3.87
N GLU A 35 -1.99 14.78 2.81
CA GLU A 35 -3.02 15.84 2.81
C GLU A 35 -4.39 15.35 3.29
N GLU A 36 -4.85 14.21 2.78
CA GLU A 36 -6.23 13.72 2.93
C GLU A 36 -6.33 12.45 3.78
N LYS A 37 -5.19 11.87 4.20
CA LYS A 37 -5.10 10.58 4.92
C LYS A 37 -5.78 9.40 4.20
N SER A 38 -6.14 9.58 2.93
CA SER A 38 -6.84 8.59 2.11
C SER A 38 -6.60 8.90 0.63
N PHE A 39 -6.89 7.92 -0.23
CA PHE A 39 -6.92 8.09 -1.68
C PHE A 39 -7.91 7.09 -2.30
N THR A 40 -8.22 7.28 -3.57
CA THR A 40 -9.15 6.39 -4.31
C THR A 40 -8.42 5.74 -5.47
N LEU A 41 -8.57 4.42 -5.59
CA LEU A 41 -8.18 3.65 -6.77
C LEU A 41 -9.40 3.45 -7.66
N THR A 42 -9.27 3.82 -8.93
CA THR A 42 -10.32 3.64 -9.94
C THR A 42 -9.80 2.76 -11.07
N GLN A 43 -10.50 1.67 -11.37
CA GLN A 43 -10.16 0.73 -12.45
C GLN A 43 -11.44 0.37 -13.22
N GLY A 44 -11.65 1.01 -14.38
CA GLY A 44 -12.94 0.95 -15.09
C GLY A 44 -14.05 1.49 -14.19
N ASP A 45 -15.11 0.70 -13.98
CA ASP A 45 -16.24 1.06 -13.12
C ASP A 45 -16.00 0.75 -11.63
N LYS A 46 -14.86 0.15 -11.27
CA LYS A 46 -14.54 -0.17 -9.87
C LYS A 46 -13.86 1.00 -9.20
N ILE A 47 -14.39 1.38 -8.04
CA ILE A 47 -13.87 2.46 -7.19
C ILE A 47 -13.62 1.89 -5.80
N HIS A 48 -12.38 2.00 -5.32
CA HIS A 48 -11.97 1.57 -3.99
C HIS A 48 -11.33 2.72 -3.23
N GLN A 49 -11.94 3.13 -2.12
CA GLN A 49 -11.32 4.07 -1.20
C GLN A 49 -10.32 3.33 -0.30
N VAL A 50 -9.10 3.86 -0.23
CA VAL A 50 -8.03 3.36 0.63
C VAL A 50 -7.85 4.35 1.77
N THR A 51 -8.17 3.91 2.98
CA THR A 51 -8.08 4.72 4.21
C THR A 51 -7.25 3.97 5.26
N PRO A 52 -5.92 4.13 5.25
CA PRO A 52 -5.07 3.53 6.27
C PRO A 52 -5.40 4.03 7.67
N SER A 53 -5.17 3.19 8.68
CA SER A 53 -5.26 3.61 10.08
C SER A 53 -4.12 4.55 10.46
N PRO A 54 -4.25 5.36 11.52
CA PRO A 54 -3.17 6.25 11.99
C PRO A 54 -1.87 5.51 12.31
N GLN A 55 -1.97 4.23 12.72
CA GLN A 55 -0.85 3.32 12.89
C GLN A 55 -0.82 2.31 11.74
N VAL A 56 0.34 2.19 11.11
CA VAL A 56 0.60 1.32 9.96
C VAL A 56 1.92 0.57 10.17
N GLU A 57 2.04 -0.60 9.56
CA GLU A 57 3.31 -1.29 9.37
C GLU A 57 3.79 -1.04 7.93
N LEU A 58 5.04 -0.59 7.78
CA LEU A 58 5.70 -0.43 6.49
C LEU A 58 6.74 -1.54 6.34
N GLU A 59 6.57 -2.37 5.32
CA GLU A 59 7.57 -3.36 4.91
C GLU A 59 8.20 -2.94 3.59
N VAL A 60 9.53 -3.02 3.52
CA VAL A 60 10.33 -2.71 2.34
C VAL A 60 11.22 -3.90 2.05
N LYS A 61 11.10 -4.47 0.85
CA LYS A 61 11.90 -5.62 0.42
C LYS A 61 12.52 -5.35 -0.94
N LEU A 62 13.83 -5.57 -1.06
CA LEU A 62 14.57 -5.48 -2.31
C LEU A 62 15.18 -6.86 -2.61
N GLU A 63 14.87 -7.41 -3.78
CA GLU A 63 15.37 -8.70 -4.25
C GLU A 63 16.08 -8.56 -5.60
N GLU A 64 17.11 -9.37 -5.82
CA GLU A 64 17.83 -9.50 -7.08
C GLU A 64 17.84 -10.98 -7.51
N ARG A 65 17.58 -11.23 -8.79
CA ARG A 65 17.74 -12.55 -9.40
C ARG A 65 18.15 -12.43 -10.87
N ASN A 66 19.36 -12.87 -11.19
CA ASN A 66 19.93 -12.90 -12.54
C ASN A 66 19.90 -11.52 -13.26
N GLY A 67 20.30 -10.47 -12.56
CA GLY A 67 20.28 -9.08 -13.03
C GLY A 67 18.91 -8.40 -12.94
N LYS A 68 17.82 -9.13 -12.64
CA LYS A 68 16.50 -8.54 -12.46
C LYS A 68 16.31 -8.10 -11.02
N HIS A 69 15.95 -6.84 -10.83
CA HIS A 69 15.69 -6.26 -9.52
C HIS A 69 14.17 -6.16 -9.28
N LYS A 70 13.73 -6.40 -8.04
CA LYS A 70 12.35 -6.24 -7.61
C LYS A 70 12.34 -5.49 -6.27
N LEU A 71 11.70 -4.32 -6.25
CA LEU A 71 11.38 -3.61 -5.02
C LEU A 71 9.90 -3.84 -4.70
N GLU A 72 9.62 -4.27 -3.48
CA GLU A 72 8.28 -4.35 -2.91
C GLU A 72 8.16 -3.33 -1.77
N LEU A 73 7.07 -2.56 -1.81
CA LEU A 73 6.67 -1.63 -0.76
C LEU A 73 5.27 -2.03 -0.30
N GLU A 74 5.14 -2.47 0.94
CA GLU A 74 3.86 -2.88 1.50
C GLU A 74 3.50 -2.01 2.70
N LEU A 75 2.31 -1.40 2.65
CA LEU A 75 1.71 -0.70 3.78
C LEU A 75 0.58 -1.57 4.33
N LYS A 76 0.67 -1.99 5.58
CA LYS A 76 -0.27 -2.91 6.24
C LYS A 76 -0.94 -2.23 7.41
N TRP A 77 -2.24 -2.43 7.56
CA TRP A 77 -3.02 -1.95 8.69
C TRP A 77 -4.27 -2.82 8.91
N ARG A 78 -4.92 -2.65 10.05
CA ARG A 78 -6.28 -3.14 10.32
C ARG A 78 -7.18 -1.96 10.58
N GLU A 79 -8.39 -1.99 10.05
CA GLU A 79 -9.38 -0.95 10.31
C GLU A 79 -9.67 -0.81 11.81
N GLY A 80 -9.88 0.44 12.27
CA GLY A 80 -10.18 0.74 13.66
C GLY A 80 -9.03 0.53 14.65
N GLN A 81 -7.81 0.24 14.17
CA GLN A 81 -6.66 0.08 15.05
C GLN A 81 -6.10 1.45 15.46
N GLU A 82 -6.34 1.83 16.72
CA GLU A 82 -5.75 3.02 17.33
C GLU A 82 -4.31 2.76 17.80
N PHE A 83 -3.53 3.83 17.96
CA PHE A 83 -2.18 3.77 18.49
C PHE A 83 -2.15 3.14 19.89
N GLN A 84 -1.63 1.91 19.99
CA GLN A 84 -1.45 1.22 21.27
C GLN A 84 -0.05 1.42 21.88
N GLY A 85 0.72 2.39 21.39
CA GLY A 85 2.02 2.70 21.96
C GLY A 85 1.90 3.33 23.36
N LEU A 86 2.96 3.18 24.14
CA LEU A 86 3.07 3.76 25.48
C LEU A 86 2.80 5.27 25.41
N LYS A 87 1.76 5.75 26.10
CA LYS A 87 1.53 7.18 26.31
C LYS A 87 2.31 7.60 27.55
N ILE A 88 3.11 8.65 27.45
CA ILE A 88 3.66 9.36 28.61
C ILE A 88 2.81 10.61 28.77
N GLU A 89 2.24 10.80 29.96
CA GLU A 89 1.54 12.03 30.37
C GLU A 89 2.52 13.09 30.86
#